data_AF-A0A2N2KAI7-F1
#
_entry.id   AF-A0A2N2KAI7-F1
#
_cell.length_a   1.000
_cell.length_b   1.000
_cell.length_c   1.000
_cell.angle_alpha   90.00
_cell.angle_beta   90.00
_cell.angle_gamma   90.00
#
_symmetry.space_group_name_H-M   'P 1'
#
loop_
_entity.id
_entity.type
_entity.pdbx_description
1 polymer ?
#
loop_
_entity_poly.entity_id
_entity_poly.type
_entity_poly.pdbx_seq_one_letter_code
_entity_poly.pdbx_strand_id
1 'polypeptide(L)'
;MGMIQTKRSVLMILSVFVVFMALAMPSLAQEKKKEKHDKVWGTLVSAKAEPSGKVSPIALETQKKEIVPLANNAVAKKLEKKVGSKMEIEGQFKDVDGKKVLEPWVFVQKESPDAPTKKP
;
A
#
# COMPACT_ATOMS: atom_id res chain seq x y z
N MET A 1 -21.37 -4.99 -59.55
CA MET A 1 -21.01 -3.82 -58.72
C MET A 1 -21.24 -4.08 -57.22
N GLY A 2 -20.82 -5.25 -56.68
CA GLY A 2 -21.16 -5.64 -55.29
C GLY A 2 -19.98 -5.93 -54.36
N MET A 3 -18.78 -6.23 -54.88
CA MET A 3 -17.64 -6.66 -54.05
C MET A 3 -16.85 -5.51 -53.39
N ILE A 4 -16.98 -4.26 -53.86
CA ILE A 4 -16.20 -3.13 -53.34
C ILE A 4 -16.80 -2.57 -52.03
N GLN A 5 -18.13 -2.62 -51.88
CA GLN A 5 -18.79 -2.18 -50.65
C GLN A 5 -18.54 -3.13 -49.48
N THR A 6 -18.46 -4.45 -49.71
CA THR A 6 -18.22 -5.44 -48.65
C THR A 6 -16.82 -5.30 -48.06
N LYS A 7 -15.80 -5.06 -48.89
CA LYS A 7 -14.41 -4.86 -48.44
C LYS A 7 -14.26 -3.61 -47.56
N ARG A 8 -14.93 -2.50 -47.90
CA ARG A 8 -14.95 -1.27 -47.10
C ARG A 8 -15.70 -1.45 -45.77
N SER A 9 -16.81 -2.20 -45.79
CA SER A 9 -17.60 -2.48 -44.59
C SER A 9 -16.85 -3.39 -43.62
N VAL A 10 -16.15 -4.42 -44.12
CA VAL A 10 -15.29 -5.30 -43.30
C VAL A 10 -14.13 -4.50 -42.68
N LEU A 11 -13.50 -3.61 -43.45
CA LEU A 11 -12.45 -2.72 -42.94
C LEU A 11 -12.96 -1.74 -41.86
N MET A 12 -14.17 -1.20 -42.02
CA MET A 12 -14.78 -0.35 -40.99
C MET A 12 -15.09 -1.15 -39.71
N ILE A 13 -15.66 -2.35 -39.82
CA ILE A 13 -15.96 -3.20 -38.66
C ILE A 13 -14.68 -3.59 -37.91
N LEU A 14 -13.62 -3.95 -38.64
CA LEU A 14 -12.30 -4.25 -38.03
C LEU A 14 -11.73 -3.03 -37.31
N SER A 15 -11.82 -1.84 -37.92
CA SER A 15 -11.34 -0.59 -37.30
C SER A 15 -12.10 -0.29 -36.00
N VAL A 16 -13.42 -0.43 -36.01
CA VAL A 16 -14.25 -0.27 -34.81
C VAL A 16 -13.85 -1.28 -33.72
N PHE A 17 -13.63 -2.54 -34.08
CA PHE A 17 -13.19 -3.58 -33.14
C PHE A 17 -11.83 -3.27 -32.48
N VAL A 18 -10.87 -2.77 -33.25
CA VAL A 18 -9.53 -2.38 -32.75
C VAL A 18 -9.64 -1.20 -31.77
N VAL A 19 -10.51 -0.22 -32.06
CA VAL A 19 -10.74 0.93 -31.17
C VAL A 19 -11.39 0.48 -29.85
N PHE A 20 -12.38 -0.41 -29.89
CA PHE A 20 -12.98 -0.98 -28.67
C PHE A 20 -11.96 -1.80 -27.85
N MET A 21 -11.08 -2.54 -28.50
CA MET A 21 -10.07 -3.34 -27.82
C MET A 21 -8.97 -2.47 -27.17
N ALA A 22 -8.61 -1.33 -27.78
CA ALA A 22 -7.68 -0.36 -27.19
C ALA A 22 -8.29 0.37 -25.98
N LEU A 23 -9.60 0.68 -26.00
CA LEU A 23 -10.30 1.31 -24.89
C LEU A 23 -10.53 0.36 -23.70
N ALA A 24 -10.45 -0.96 -23.89
CA ALA A 24 -10.56 -1.96 -22.82
C ALA A 24 -9.22 -2.24 -22.09
N MET A 25 -8.09 -1.84 -22.66
CA MET A 25 -6.76 -2.04 -22.05
C MET A 25 -6.50 -1.34 -20.70
N PRO A 26 -7.14 -0.21 -20.31
CA PRO A 26 -6.88 0.41 -19.02
C PRO A 26 -7.27 -0.49 -17.83
N SER A 27 -8.15 -1.46 -18.04
CA SER A 27 -8.64 -2.37 -16.98
C SER A 27 -7.68 -3.52 -16.65
N LEU A 28 -6.75 -3.87 -17.54
CA LEU A 28 -5.77 -4.95 -17.30
C LEU A 28 -4.43 -4.42 -16.78
N ALA A 29 -4.17 -3.13 -16.92
CA ALA A 29 -3.09 -2.40 -16.28
C ALA A 29 -3.47 -1.87 -14.89
N GLN A 30 -4.69 -2.16 -14.41
CA GLN A 30 -5.01 -2.03 -13.00
C GLN A 30 -4.17 -3.08 -12.28
N GLU A 31 -2.94 -2.66 -11.93
CA GLU A 31 -1.91 -3.44 -11.30
C GLU A 31 -2.56 -4.42 -10.34
N LYS A 32 -2.25 -5.71 -10.47
CA LYS A 32 -2.22 -6.58 -9.31
C LYS A 32 -1.35 -5.85 -8.30
N LYS A 33 -1.99 -5.08 -7.43
CA LYS A 33 -1.40 -4.32 -6.34
C LYS A 33 -0.84 -5.42 -5.46
N LYS A 34 0.41 -5.82 -5.74
CA LYS A 34 1.16 -6.73 -4.89
C LYS A 34 0.95 -6.17 -3.50
N GLU A 35 0.37 -6.96 -2.59
CA GLU A 35 0.38 -6.65 -1.18
C GLU A 35 1.84 -6.34 -0.83
N LYS A 36 2.18 -5.05 -0.77
CA LYS A 36 3.49 -4.61 -0.34
C LYS A 36 3.44 -4.78 1.16
N HIS A 37 4.04 -5.88 1.61
CA HIS A 37 4.45 -6.06 3.00
C HIS A 37 5.61 -5.09 3.22
N ASP A 38 5.29 -3.89 3.69
CA ASP A 38 6.27 -2.89 4.04
C ASP A 38 6.76 -3.18 5.46
N LYS A 39 8.08 -3.37 5.59
CA LYS A 39 8.75 -3.44 6.90
C LYS A 39 9.32 -2.08 7.24
N VAL A 40 8.86 -1.52 8.35
CA VAL A 40 9.27 -0.20 8.83
C VAL A 40 9.89 -0.36 10.21
N TRP A 41 11.13 0.07 10.37
CA TRP A 41 11.82 0.09 11.65
C TRP A 41 11.85 1.50 12.25
N GLY A 42 11.59 1.60 13.54
CA GLY A 42 11.62 2.87 14.26
C GLY A 42 11.33 2.73 15.74
N THR A 43 11.20 3.85 16.43
CA THR A 43 10.81 3.93 17.84
C THR A 43 9.31 4.16 17.91
N LEU A 44 8.59 3.40 18.74
CA LEU A 44 7.19 3.72 19.01
C LEU A 44 7.09 4.98 19.84
N VAL A 45 6.26 5.92 19.40
CA VAL A 45 5.98 7.17 20.09
C VAL A 45 4.48 7.35 20.28
N SER A 46 4.09 8.07 21.34
CA SER A 46 2.69 8.45 21.53
C SER A 46 2.28 9.50 20.48
N ALA A 47 1.12 9.31 19.88
CA ALA A 47 0.51 10.23 18.94
C ALA A 47 -0.82 10.75 19.50
N LYS A 48 -1.27 11.91 19.02
CA LYS A 48 -2.57 12.44 19.40
C LYS A 48 -3.67 11.51 18.90
N ALA A 49 -4.55 11.07 19.79
CA ALA A 49 -5.70 10.27 19.42
C ALA A 49 -6.59 11.03 18.42
N GLU A 50 -6.94 10.38 17.32
CA GLU A 50 -7.86 10.96 16.35
C GLU A 50 -9.32 10.65 16.72
N PRO A 51 -10.24 11.62 16.59
CA PRO A 51 -11.65 11.43 16.92
C PRO A 51 -12.34 10.40 16.01
N SER A 52 -11.79 10.12 14.82
CA SER A 52 -12.27 9.08 13.91
C SER A 52 -12.07 7.67 14.46
N GLY A 53 -11.16 7.47 15.41
CA GLY A 53 -10.82 6.17 15.98
C GLY A 53 -10.12 5.21 15.02
N LYS A 54 -9.89 5.58 13.75
CA LYS A 54 -9.25 4.72 12.73
C LYS A 54 -7.73 4.73 12.82
N VAL A 55 -7.15 5.79 13.39
CA VAL A 55 -5.71 5.94 13.64
C VAL A 55 -5.45 5.69 15.11
N SER A 56 -4.44 4.90 15.41
CA SER A 56 -4.02 4.57 16.78
C SER A 56 -3.43 5.80 17.48
N PRO A 57 -3.53 5.93 18.81
CA PRO A 57 -2.83 6.97 19.59
C PRO A 57 -1.31 6.72 19.69
N ILE A 58 -0.74 5.95 18.77
CA ILE A 58 0.69 5.66 18.67
C ILE A 58 1.12 5.75 17.21
N ALA A 59 2.37 6.12 17.03
CA ALA A 59 3.04 6.21 15.74
C ALA A 59 4.45 5.60 15.83
N LEU A 60 5.05 5.36 14.68
CA LEU A 60 6.42 4.90 14.56
C LEU A 60 7.30 6.06 14.08
N GLU A 61 8.24 6.51 14.91
CA GLU A 61 9.27 7.47 14.53
C GLU A 61 10.44 6.72 13.87
N THR A 62 10.63 6.93 12.58
CA THR A 62 11.72 6.29 11.82
C THR A 62 13.06 6.98 12.08
N GLN A 63 14.17 6.38 11.62
CA GLN A 63 15.51 6.98 11.71
C GLN A 63 15.63 8.37 11.07
N LYS A 64 14.79 8.64 10.06
CA LYS A 64 14.72 9.93 9.37
C LYS A 64 13.88 10.97 10.13
N LYS A 65 13.48 10.68 11.38
CA LYS A 65 12.52 11.46 12.19
C LYS A 65 11.16 11.65 11.50
N GLU A 66 10.82 10.76 10.58
CA GLU A 66 9.48 10.74 9.97
C GLU A 66 8.54 9.99 10.91
N ILE A 67 7.41 10.62 11.23
CA ILE A 67 6.35 10.04 12.08
C ILE A 67 5.38 9.29 11.18
N VAL A 68 5.40 7.96 11.27
CA VAL A 68 4.50 7.08 10.54
C VAL A 68 3.32 6.72 11.45
N PRO A 69 2.11 7.26 11.21
CA PRO A 69 0.94 6.93 12.01
C PRO A 69 0.54 5.46 11.80
N LEU A 70 0.04 4.82 12.86
CA LEU A 70 -0.41 3.43 12.82
C LEU A 70 -1.93 3.35 12.79
N ALA A 71 -2.48 2.36 12.07
CA ALA A 71 -3.91 2.11 12.05
C ALA A 71 -4.35 1.51 13.39
N ASN A 72 -5.53 1.89 13.87
CA ASN A 72 -6.08 1.34 15.11
C ASN A 72 -6.57 -0.09 14.88
N ASN A 73 -5.76 -1.07 15.26
CA ASN A 73 -6.11 -2.49 15.20
C ASN A 73 -5.62 -3.24 16.45
N ALA A 74 -5.86 -4.56 16.51
CA ALA A 74 -5.45 -5.38 17.64
C ALA A 74 -3.93 -5.42 17.86
N VAL A 75 -3.13 -5.27 16.80
CA VAL A 75 -1.66 -5.23 16.88
C VAL A 75 -1.20 -3.89 17.45
N ALA A 76 -1.77 -2.78 16.98
CA ALA A 76 -1.48 -1.44 17.50
C ALA A 76 -1.77 -1.34 19.00
N LYS A 77 -2.89 -1.91 19.48
CA LYS A 77 -3.18 -1.99 20.93
C LYS A 77 -2.13 -2.75 21.75
N LYS A 78 -1.47 -3.76 21.16
CA LYS A 78 -0.34 -4.45 21.82
C LYS A 78 0.92 -3.58 21.82
N LEU A 79 1.13 -2.82 20.76
CA LEU A 79 2.23 -1.87 20.60
C LEU A 79 2.10 -0.67 21.56
N GLU A 80 0.88 -0.25 21.92
CA GLU A 80 0.65 0.83 22.89
C GLU A 80 1.34 0.60 24.24
N LYS A 81 1.47 -0.66 24.66
CA LYS A 81 2.17 -1.03 25.90
C LYS A 81 3.69 -1.00 25.78
N LYS A 82 4.22 -0.78 24.58
CA LYS A 82 5.65 -0.82 24.23
C LYS A 82 6.17 0.52 23.69
N VAL A 83 5.43 1.61 23.91
CA VAL A 83 5.88 2.98 23.57
C VAL A 83 7.27 3.25 24.16
N GLY A 84 8.14 3.90 23.39
CA GLY A 84 9.55 4.16 23.73
C GLY A 84 10.51 3.05 23.31
N SER A 85 10.01 1.87 22.94
CA SER A 85 10.86 0.78 22.46
C SER A 85 11.05 0.85 20.94
N LYS A 86 12.23 0.42 20.48
CA LYS A 86 12.54 0.26 19.05
C LYS A 86 11.99 -1.06 18.54
N MET A 87 11.34 -1.01 17.38
CA MET A 87 10.77 -2.19 16.76
C MET A 87 10.61 -2.04 15.26
N GLU A 88 10.63 -3.20 14.62
CA GLU A 88 10.29 -3.39 13.22
C GLU A 88 8.83 -3.81 13.13
N ILE A 89 8.04 -3.05 12.40
CA ILE A 89 6.64 -3.32 12.13
C ILE A 89 6.52 -3.73 10.66
N GLU A 90 6.01 -4.92 10.43
CA GLU A 90 5.57 -5.36 9.11
C GLU A 90 4.08 -5.09 8.96
N GLY A 91 3.70 -4.49 7.85
CA GLY A 91 2.32 -4.14 7.58
C GLY A 91 2.11 -3.63 6.18
N GLN A 92 0.96 -2.99 5.98
CA GLN A 92 0.60 -2.38 4.70
C GLN A 92 0.23 -0.91 4.92
N PHE A 93 0.78 -0.02 4.10
CA PHE A 93 0.31 1.36 4.07
C PHE A 93 -1.08 1.45 3.42
N LYS A 94 -2.02 2.04 4.15
CA LYS A 94 -3.36 2.36 3.69
C LYS A 94 -3.59 3.86 3.75
N ASP A 95 -4.50 4.34 2.90
CA ASP A 95 -4.98 5.71 2.99
C ASP A 95 -6.20 5.73 3.92
N VAL A 96 -6.13 6.52 4.99
CA VAL A 96 -7.19 6.70 5.97
C VAL A 96 -7.42 8.19 6.13
N ASP A 97 -8.58 8.67 5.69
CA ASP A 97 -8.96 10.08 5.77
C ASP A 97 -7.90 11.02 5.11
N GLY A 98 -7.30 10.59 4.00
CA GLY A 98 -6.28 11.33 3.26
C GLY A 98 -4.88 11.28 3.89
N LYS A 99 -4.69 10.49 4.95
CA LYS A 99 -3.39 10.24 5.58
C LYS A 99 -2.91 8.84 5.26
N LYS A 100 -1.63 8.74 4.92
CA LYS A 100 -0.95 7.46 4.74
C LYS A 100 -0.62 6.86 6.11
N VAL A 101 -1.32 5.80 6.48
CA VAL A 101 -1.24 5.12 7.78
C VAL A 101 -0.72 3.71 7.56
N LEU A 102 0.19 3.25 8.41
CA LEU A 102 0.67 1.87 8.37
C LEU A 102 -0.28 0.98 9.17
N GLU A 103 -0.87 -0.02 8.55
CA GLU A 103 -1.64 -1.05 9.25
C GLU A 103 -0.69 -2.16 9.73
N PRO A 104 -0.42 -2.26 11.04
CA PRO A 104 0.54 -3.22 11.55
C PRO A 104 -0.03 -4.64 11.56
N TRP A 105 0.71 -5.60 11.05
CA TRP A 105 0.33 -7.03 11.05
C TRP A 105 1.23 -7.84 11.98
N VAL A 106 2.54 -7.63 11.88
CA VAL A 106 3.55 -8.32 12.70
C VAL A 106 4.52 -7.27 13.25
N PHE A 107 5.03 -7.49 14.46
CA PHE A 107 6.08 -6.64 15.02
C PHE A 107 7.17 -7.48 15.66
N VAL A 108 8.41 -7.01 15.54
CA VAL A 108 9.59 -7.60 16.16
C VAL A 108 10.35 -6.50 16.87
N GLN A 109 10.61 -6.69 18.16
CA GLN A 109 11.47 -5.80 18.92
C GLN A 109 12.92 -6.03 18.47
N LYS A 110 13.57 -5.00 17.92
CA LYS A 110 14.95 -5.05 17.43
C LYS A 110 15.68 -3.78 17.85
N GLU A 111 16.87 -3.91 18.41
CA GLU A 111 17.70 -2.76 18.81
C GLU A 111 18.28 -1.98 17.60
N SER A 112 18.43 -2.67 16.47
CA SER A 112 18.96 -2.15 15.21
C SER A 112 18.14 -2.64 14.02
N PRO A 113 18.04 -1.87 12.91
CA PRO A 113 17.48 -2.36 11.66
C PRO A 113 18.29 -3.56 11.17
N ASP A 114 17.67 -4.53 10.50
CA ASP A 114 18.42 -5.66 9.91
C ASP A 114 19.52 -5.12 8.99
N ALA A 115 20.77 -5.53 9.25
CA ALA A 115 21.78 -5.51 8.20
C ALA A 115 21.31 -6.48 7.11
N PRO A 116 21.44 -6.14 5.81
CA PRO A 116 21.03 -7.05 4.75
C PRO A 116 21.78 -8.35 4.96
N THR A 117 21.05 -9.44 5.26
CA THR A 117 21.61 -10.78 5.27
C THR A 117 22.15 -11.02 3.87
N LYS A 118 23.46 -10.87 3.68
CA LYS A 118 24.19 -11.46 2.56
C LYS A 118 23.84 -12.94 2.62
N LYS A 119 22.95 -13.39 1.73
CA LYS A 119 22.75 -14.82 1.49
C LYS A 119 24.12 -15.39 1.10
N PRO A 120 24.51 -16.55 1.68
CA PRO A 120 25.72 -17.25 1.25
C PRO A 120 25.64 -17.65 -0.23
#